data_AF-A0A674KED4-F1
#
_entry.id   AF-A0A674KED4-F1
#
_cell.length_a   1.000
_cell.length_b   1.000
_cell.length_c   1.000
_cell.angle_alpha   90.00
_cell.angle_beta   90.00
_cell.angle_gamma   90.00
#
_symmetry.space_group_name_H-M   'P 1'
#
loop_
_entity.id
_entity.type
_entity.pdbx_description
1 polymer ?
#
loop_
_entity_poly.entity_id
_entity_poly.type
_entity_poly.pdbx_seq_one_letter_code
_entity_poly.pdbx_strand_id
1 'polypeptide(L)'
;SFLVLFLLEFRKMINQATRKSAILSYYGYGCYCGSDGRGEPKDATDWCCRAHHCCYKRLKASGCYGNRQRYSYTYKDGDILCALGSWCEEQVCDCDKSTALCLERNLKTFNSRYVRYRDNKCTGFTPRC
;
A
#
# COMPACT_ATOMS: atom_id res chain seq x y z
N SER A 1 -13.47 4.53 -2.42
CA SER A 1 -12.64 5.55 -3.07
C SER A 1 -12.26 6.69 -2.11
N PHE A 2 -11.16 6.53 -1.38
CA PHE A 2 -10.43 7.59 -0.69
C PHE A 2 -8.97 7.15 -0.74
N LEU A 3 -8.27 7.57 -1.79
CA LEU A 3 -6.87 7.28 -2.10
C LEU A 3 -5.97 7.15 -0.86
N VAL A 4 -5.66 5.91 -0.48
CA VAL A 4 -4.74 5.61 0.63
C VAL A 4 -3.30 6.03 0.28
N LEU A 5 -2.96 6.02 -1.01
CA LEU A 5 -1.70 6.55 -1.55
C LEU A 5 -1.58 8.08 -1.50
N PHE A 6 -2.54 8.86 -0.97
CA PHE A 6 -2.38 10.32 -0.79
C PHE A 6 -1.72 10.72 0.53
N LEU A 7 -1.56 9.80 1.50
CA LEU A 7 -0.80 10.08 2.71
C LEU A 7 0.67 10.36 2.33
N LEU A 8 1.19 11.50 2.76
CA LEU A 8 2.54 11.95 2.41
C LEU A 8 3.60 11.01 3.00
N GLU A 9 3.30 10.46 4.17
CA GLU A 9 4.11 9.54 4.95
C GLU A 9 4.32 8.25 4.18
N PHE A 10 3.22 7.63 3.71
CA PHE A 10 3.27 6.38 2.94
C PHE A 10 4.01 6.55 1.61
N ARG A 11 3.75 7.67 0.91
CA ARG A 11 4.48 8.00 -0.32
C ARG A 11 5.99 8.07 -0.07
N LYS A 12 6.42 8.79 0.97
CA LYS A 12 7.83 8.89 1.34
C LYS A 12 8.41 7.51 1.70
N MET A 13 7.64 6.69 2.39
CA MET A 13 8.06 5.36 2.85
C MET A 13 8.29 4.41 1.67
N ILE A 14 7.35 4.37 0.71
CA ILE A 14 7.52 3.62 -0.55
C ILE A 14 8.75 4.12 -1.31
N ASN A 15 8.93 5.45 -1.42
CA ASN A 15 10.07 6.01 -2.14
C ASN A 15 11.40 5.59 -1.51
N GLN A 16 11.49 5.59 -0.18
CA GLN A 16 12.69 5.20 0.56
C GLN A 16 13.00 3.70 0.40
N ALA A 17 12.01 2.84 0.67
CA ALA A 17 12.18 1.39 0.63
C ALA A 17 12.43 0.86 -0.79
N THR A 18 11.72 1.40 -1.78
CA THR A 18 11.73 0.83 -3.14
C THR A 18 12.64 1.57 -4.12
N ARG A 19 13.11 2.77 -3.76
CA ARG A 19 13.81 3.72 -4.65
C ARG A 19 13.04 4.06 -5.93
N LYS A 20 11.72 3.84 -5.93
CA LYS A 20 10.80 4.18 -7.03
C LYS A 20 9.79 5.22 -6.57
N SER A 21 9.32 6.06 -7.49
CA SER A 21 8.26 7.02 -7.19
C SER A 21 6.94 6.29 -6.90
N ALA A 22 6.41 6.46 -5.68
CA ALA A 22 5.13 5.93 -5.23
C ALA A 22 4.00 6.24 -6.23
N ILE A 23 3.97 7.49 -6.70
CA ILE A 23 2.93 7.97 -7.62
C ILE A 23 3.15 7.43 -9.03
N LEU A 24 4.38 7.44 -9.55
CA LEU A 24 4.58 7.04 -10.95
C LEU A 24 4.66 5.52 -11.14
N SER A 25 5.07 4.78 -10.11
CA SER A 25 5.32 3.33 -10.19
C SER A 25 4.21 2.50 -9.58
N TYR A 26 3.56 2.95 -8.51
CA TYR A 26 2.61 2.12 -7.76
C TYR A 26 1.18 2.65 -7.78
N TYR A 27 0.95 3.96 -7.96
CA TYR A 27 -0.41 4.46 -8.14
C TYR A 27 -1.00 4.00 -9.48
N GLY A 28 -2.09 3.23 -9.39
CA GLY A 28 -2.69 2.54 -10.53
C GLY A 28 -1.89 1.30 -10.97
N TYR A 29 -1.05 0.73 -10.11
CA TYR A 29 -0.37 -0.52 -10.41
C TYR A 29 -1.31 -1.71 -10.21
N GLY A 30 -1.41 -2.58 -11.22
CA GLY A 30 -2.23 -3.78 -11.15
C GLY A 30 -3.70 -3.44 -10.88
N CYS A 31 -4.35 -4.24 -10.05
CA CYS A 31 -5.76 -4.15 -9.75
C CYS A 31 -6.09 -3.60 -8.37
N TYR A 32 -5.10 -3.45 -7.49
CA TYR A 32 -5.28 -3.05 -6.10
C TYR A 32 -4.50 -1.81 -5.69
N CYS A 33 -3.39 -1.47 -6.35
CA CYS A 33 -2.61 -0.32 -5.92
C CYS A 33 -3.26 0.99 -6.39
N GLY A 34 -3.98 1.68 -5.49
CA GLY A 34 -4.58 2.99 -5.76
C GLY A 34 -5.95 2.97 -6.44
N SER A 35 -6.56 1.79 -6.62
CA SER A 35 -7.95 1.63 -7.05
C SER A 35 -8.83 1.18 -5.86
N ASP A 36 -10.12 0.88 -6.08
CA ASP A 36 -10.98 0.28 -5.04
C ASP A 36 -10.76 -1.24 -4.87
N GLY A 37 -9.96 -1.88 -5.74
CA GLY A 37 -9.59 -3.29 -5.65
C GLY A 37 -10.66 -4.28 -6.08
N ARG A 38 -10.47 -4.96 -7.22
CA ARG A 38 -11.35 -6.05 -7.70
C ARG A 38 -10.58 -7.05 -8.57
N GLY A 39 -11.18 -8.22 -8.77
CA GLY A 39 -10.59 -9.28 -9.60
C GLY A 39 -9.34 -9.88 -8.98
N GLU A 40 -8.60 -10.63 -9.78
CA GLU A 40 -7.38 -11.30 -9.33
C GLU A 40 -6.17 -10.34 -9.34
N PRO A 41 -5.36 -10.28 -8.26
CA PRO A 41 -4.11 -9.52 -8.25
C PRO A 41 -3.13 -10.01 -9.32
N LYS A 42 -2.48 -9.09 -10.03
CA LYS A 42 -1.69 -9.41 -11.23
C LYS A 42 -0.32 -10.03 -10.96
N ASP A 43 0.28 -9.70 -9.85
CA ASP A 43 1.57 -10.22 -9.43
C ASP A 43 1.77 -9.99 -7.92
N ALA A 44 2.95 -10.37 -7.42
CA ALA A 44 3.29 -10.22 -6.00
C ALA A 44 3.26 -8.75 -5.52
N THR A 45 3.56 -7.78 -6.38
CA THR A 45 3.45 -6.35 -6.07
C THR A 45 1.99 -5.96 -5.84
N ASP A 46 1.08 -6.42 -6.71
CA ASP A 46 -0.35 -6.16 -6.59
C ASP A 46 -0.96 -6.87 -5.36
N TRP A 47 -0.44 -8.05 -4.99
CA TRP A 47 -0.78 -8.74 -3.74
C TRP A 47 -0.41 -7.92 -2.49
N CYS A 48 0.71 -7.18 -2.49
CA CYS A 48 1.03 -6.26 -1.39
C CYS A 48 -0.08 -5.22 -1.20
N CYS A 49 -0.57 -4.63 -2.29
CA CYS A 49 -1.65 -3.64 -2.26
C CYS A 49 -3.00 -4.27 -1.85
N ARG A 50 -3.26 -5.53 -2.24
CA ARG A 50 -4.44 -6.26 -1.73
C ARG A 50 -4.39 -6.41 -0.21
N ALA A 51 -3.25 -6.81 0.33
CA ALA A 51 -3.04 -6.95 1.76
C ALA A 51 -3.20 -5.61 2.48
N HIS A 52 -2.69 -4.52 1.91
CA HIS A 52 -2.87 -3.15 2.39
C HIS A 52 -4.35 -2.76 2.50
N HIS A 53 -5.15 -3.05 1.46
CA HIS A 53 -6.61 -2.87 1.50
C HIS A 53 -7.25 -3.64 2.66
N CYS A 54 -6.82 -4.88 2.91
CA CYS A 54 -7.35 -5.67 4.01
C CYS A 54 -6.96 -5.11 5.38
N CYS A 55 -5.73 -4.61 5.51
CA CYS A 55 -5.26 -3.92 6.70
C CYS A 55 -6.16 -2.70 7.00
N TYR A 56 -6.33 -1.81 6.03
CA TYR A 56 -7.17 -0.62 6.18
C TYR A 56 -8.66 -0.93 6.40
N LYS A 57 -9.18 -2.00 5.79
CA LYS A 57 -10.55 -2.45 6.04
C LYS A 57 -10.75 -2.86 7.50
N ARG A 58 -9.76 -3.54 8.10
CA ARG A 58 -9.79 -3.91 9.53
C ARG A 58 -9.70 -2.66 10.42
N LEU A 59 -8.80 -1.72 10.11
CA LEU A 59 -8.71 -0.46 10.84
C LEU A 59 -10.03 0.31 10.84
N LYS A 60 -10.66 0.42 9.66
CA LYS A 60 -11.97 1.07 9.53
C LYS A 60 -13.05 0.39 10.37
N ALA A 61 -13.06 -0.95 10.41
CA ALA A 61 -13.99 -1.70 11.25
C ALA A 61 -13.78 -1.45 12.75
N SER A 62 -12.56 -1.11 13.16
CA SER A 62 -12.21 -0.70 14.52
C SER A 62 -12.38 0.81 14.78
N GLY A 63 -13.01 1.56 13.87
CA GLY A 63 -13.22 3.01 14.02
C GLY A 63 -12.01 3.89 13.67
N CYS A 64 -10.91 3.31 13.21
CA CYS A 64 -9.72 4.02 12.77
C CYS A 64 -9.81 4.30 11.25
N TYR A 65 -10.04 5.56 10.89
CA TYR A 65 -10.12 5.99 9.49
C TYR A 65 -8.72 6.34 8.97
N GLY A 66 -7.93 5.31 8.66
CA GLY A 66 -6.51 5.45 8.35
C GLY A 66 -6.16 6.45 7.25
N ASN A 67 -7.06 6.70 6.30
CA ASN A 67 -6.89 7.71 5.24
C ASN A 67 -6.90 9.17 5.74
N ARG A 68 -7.21 9.41 7.01
CA ARG A 68 -7.20 10.73 7.66
C ARG A 68 -6.11 10.86 8.72
N GLN A 69 -5.41 9.78 9.03
CA GLN A 69 -4.43 9.75 10.12
C GLN A 69 -3.06 10.15 9.61
N ARG A 70 -2.43 11.09 10.30
CA ARG A 70 -1.00 11.40 10.15
C ARG A 70 -0.23 10.59 11.18
N TYR A 71 0.95 10.12 10.82
CA TYR A 71 1.82 9.38 11.74
C TYR A 71 3.27 9.78 11.49
N SER A 72 4.15 9.41 12.42
CA SER A 72 5.59 9.64 12.28
C SER A 72 6.33 8.30 12.22
N TYR A 73 7.43 8.26 11.48
CA TYR A 73 8.29 7.10 11.37
C TYR A 73 9.73 7.53 11.07
N THR A 74 10.66 6.63 11.34
CA THR A 74 12.07 6.76 10.95
C THR A 74 12.41 5.69 9.93
N TYR A 75 13.20 6.06 8.91
CA TYR A 75 13.80 5.13 7.97
C TYR A 75 15.31 5.10 8.20
N LYS A 76 15.85 3.95 8.60
CA LYS A 76 17.28 3.79 8.88
C LYS A 76 17.75 2.39 8.51
N ASP A 77 18.84 2.32 7.74
CA ASP A 77 19.53 1.08 7.37
C ASP A 77 18.60 0.01 6.72
N GLY A 78 17.58 0.45 5.98
CA GLY A 78 16.61 -0.45 5.33
C GLY A 78 15.44 -0.87 6.20
N ASP A 79 15.38 -0.42 7.47
CA ASP A 79 14.24 -0.65 8.35
C ASP A 79 13.39 0.62 8.52
N ILE A 80 12.12 0.40 8.78
CA ILE A 80 11.11 1.43 9.04
C ILE A 80 10.65 1.27 10.48
N LEU A 81 10.83 2.28 11.31
CA LEU A 81 10.40 2.27 12.70
C LEU A 81 9.23 3.23 12.87
N CYS A 82 8.05 2.71 13.16
CA CYS A 82 6.88 3.51 13.50
C CYS A 82 7.10 4.19 14.85
N ALA A 83 6.83 5.50 14.92
CA ALA A 83 6.92 6.23 16.18
C ALA A 83 5.73 5.87 17.08
N LEU A 84 5.95 5.95 18.40
CA LEU A 84 4.87 5.83 19.37
C LEU A 84 3.85 6.96 19.17
N GLY A 85 2.57 6.63 19.34
CA GLY A 85 1.47 7.56 19.16
C GLY A 85 0.17 7.03 19.73
N SER A 86 -0.94 7.51 19.20
CA SER A 86 -2.23 6.86 19.43
C SER A 86 -2.26 5.49 18.75
N TRP A 87 -3.13 4.61 19.26
CA TRP A 87 -3.33 3.29 18.67
C TRP A 87 -3.61 3.35 17.15
N CYS A 88 -4.42 4.31 16.68
CA CYS A 88 -4.71 4.43 15.25
C CYS A 88 -3.48 4.87 14.44
N GLU A 89 -2.60 5.71 14.99
CA GLU A 89 -1.37 6.16 14.31
C GLU A 89 -0.39 5.02 14.13
N GLU A 90 -0.16 4.24 15.18
CA GLU A 90 0.73 3.08 15.16
C GLU A 90 0.24 2.03 14.17
N GLN A 91 -1.06 1.70 14.21
CA GLN A 91 -1.64 0.69 13.33
C GLN A 91 -1.64 1.11 11.85
N VAL A 92 -1.88 2.39 11.56
CA VAL A 92 -1.79 2.92 10.18
C VAL A 92 -0.35 2.84 9.68
N CYS A 93 0.60 3.26 10.51
CA CYS A 93 2.02 3.16 10.18
C CYS A 93 2.44 1.71 9.93
N ASP A 94 1.98 0.75 10.72
CA ASP A 94 2.31 -0.67 10.54
C ASP A 94 1.72 -1.27 9.25
N CYS A 95 0.50 -0.88 8.87
CA CYS A 95 -0.07 -1.26 7.57
C CYS A 95 0.79 -0.73 6.41
N ASP A 96 1.22 0.53 6.49
CA ASP A 96 2.03 1.19 5.47
C ASP A 96 3.45 0.62 5.41
N LYS A 97 4.08 0.40 6.57
CA LYS A 97 5.39 -0.27 6.73
C LYS A 97 5.38 -1.64 6.08
N SER A 98 4.40 -2.46 6.44
CA SER A 98 4.27 -3.83 5.91
C SER A 98 4.14 -3.82 4.40
N THR A 99 3.40 -2.85 3.86
CA THR A 99 3.22 -2.71 2.41
C THR A 99 4.50 -2.24 1.73
N ALA A 100 5.17 -1.21 2.25
CA ALA A 100 6.42 -0.69 1.68
C ALA A 100 7.52 -1.77 1.63
N LEU A 101 7.69 -2.55 2.70
CA LEU A 101 8.64 -3.67 2.75
C LEU A 101 8.22 -4.83 1.83
N CYS A 102 6.92 -5.08 1.67
CA CYS A 102 6.43 -6.06 0.71
C CYS A 102 6.76 -5.64 -0.73
N LEU A 103 6.58 -4.37 -1.08
CA LEU A 103 6.94 -3.83 -2.40
C LEU A 103 8.44 -3.91 -2.65
N GLU A 104 9.27 -3.59 -1.65
CA GLU A 104 10.73 -3.70 -1.72
C GLU A 104 11.17 -5.14 -2.03
N ARG A 105 10.62 -6.12 -1.31
CA ARG A 105 10.94 -7.55 -1.53
C ARG A 105 10.58 -8.03 -2.94
N ASN A 106 9.57 -7.43 -3.56
CA ASN A 106 9.07 -7.79 -4.89
C ASN A 106 9.63 -6.93 -6.03
N LEU A 107 10.67 -6.11 -5.78
CA LEU A 107 11.32 -5.27 -6.80
C LEU A 107 11.82 -6.08 -8.00
N LYS A 108 12.30 -7.32 -7.80
CA LYS A 108 12.80 -8.19 -8.88
C LYS A 108 11.70 -8.65 -9.84
N THR A 109 10.47 -8.76 -9.37
CA THR A 109 9.31 -9.20 -10.16
C THR A 109 8.40 -8.03 -10.54
N PHE A 110 8.75 -6.80 -10.17
CA PHE A 110 8.03 -5.60 -10.58
C PHE A 110 7.93 -5.52 -12.10
N ASN A 111 6.72 -5.35 -12.61
CA ASN A 111 6.43 -5.37 -14.03
C ASN A 111 5.80 -4.05 -14.50
N SER A 112 6.55 -3.30 -15.30
CA SER A 112 6.10 -2.00 -15.83
C SER A 112 4.82 -2.09 -16.66
N ARG A 113 4.46 -3.27 -17.19
CA ARG A 113 3.19 -3.48 -17.93
C ARG A 113 1.95 -3.31 -17.06
N TYR A 114 2.08 -3.43 -15.74
CA TYR A 114 0.99 -3.22 -14.80
C TYR A 114 0.97 -1.81 -14.21
N VAL A 115 1.88 -0.92 -14.58
CA VAL A 115 1.80 0.51 -14.20
C VAL A 115 0.66 1.18 -14.96
N ARG A 116 -0.21 1.93 -14.27
CA ARG A 116 -1.43 2.55 -14.83
C ARG A 116 -2.32 1.52 -15.53
N TYR A 117 -2.48 0.36 -14.90
CA TYR A 117 -3.31 -0.72 -15.42
C TYR A 117 -4.79 -0.31 -15.42
N ARG A 118 -5.53 -0.75 -16.44
CA ARG A 118 -6.93 -0.35 -16.60
C ARG A 118 -7.83 -1.24 -15.74
N ASP A 119 -8.66 -0.63 -14.90
CA ASP A 119 -9.59 -1.36 -14.02
C ASP A 119 -10.50 -2.35 -14.77
N ASN A 120 -10.88 -2.07 -16.02
CA ASN A 120 -11.72 -2.99 -16.81
C ASN A 120 -11.01 -4.30 -17.19
N LYS A 121 -9.68 -4.38 -17.05
CA LYS A 121 -8.89 -5.60 -17.20
C LYS A 121 -8.70 -6.36 -15.87
N CYS A 122 -9.24 -5.84 -14.78
CA CYS A 122 -9.29 -6.51 -13.49
C CYS A 122 -10.52 -7.42 -13.44
N THR A 123 -10.31 -8.65 -13.90
CA THR A 123 -11.30 -9.72 -13.99
C THR A 123 -10.90 -10.89 -13.09
N GLY A 124 -11.76 -11.91 -12.99
CA GLY A 124 -11.50 -13.11 -12.20
C GLY A 124 -12.01 -13.02 -10.76
N PHE A 125 -11.61 -14.00 -9.94
CA PHE A 125 -12.03 -14.10 -8.55
C PHE A 125 -11.44 -12.93 -7.73
N THR A 126 -12.28 -12.30 -6.91
CA THR A 126 -11.84 -11.25 -5.98
C THR A 126 -11.54 -11.88 -4.62
N PRO A 127 -10.27 -11.97 -4.19
CA PRO A 127 -9.91 -12.60 -2.92
C PRO A 127 -10.52 -11.87 -1.73
N ARG A 128 -11.01 -12.61 -0.75
CA ARG A 128 -11.50 -12.04 0.51
C ARG A 128 -10.33 -11.52 1.36
N CYS A 129 -10.68 -10.59 2.26
CA CYS A 129 -9.91 -10.35 3.48
C CYS A 129 -10.42 -11.31 4.56
#